data_AF-A0A1E3QGS6-F1
#
_entry.id   AF-A0A1E3QGS6-F1
#
_cell.length_a   1.000
_cell.length_b   1.000
_cell.length_c   1.000
_cell.angle_alpha   90.00
_cell.angle_beta   90.00
_cell.angle_gamma   90.00
#
_symmetry.space_group_name_H-M   'P 1'
#
loop_
_entity.id
_entity.type
_entity.pdbx_description
1 polymer ?
#
loop_
_entity_poly.entity_id
_entity_poly.type
_entity_poly.pdbx_seq_one_letter_code
_entity_poly.pdbx_strand_id
1 'polypeptide(L)'
;MLLLSGLLGYIASGRNAMSLLFSLEVMLAGVTLGFIDTSLDLDDAMGIITALFVLLLAGAESAIGLALLVSHYNLRGGVNLEL
;
A
#
# COMPACT_ATOMS: atom_id res chain seq x y z
N MET A 1 -0.85 -16.18 1.54
CA MET A 1 0.11 -16.14 0.42
C MET A 1 0.48 -14.70 0.03
N LEU A 2 -0.51 -13.85 -0.28
CA LEU A 2 -0.27 -12.45 -0.70
C LEU A 2 0.51 -11.60 0.32
N LEU A 3 0.19 -11.70 1.61
CA LEU A 3 0.92 -10.97 2.66
C LEU A 3 2.40 -11.38 2.72
N LEU A 4 2.72 -12.65 2.50
CA LEU A 4 4.09 -13.14 2.49
C LEU A 4 4.85 -12.64 1.24
N SER A 5 4.22 -12.64 0.07
CA SER A 5 4.82 -12.07 -1.14
C SER A 5 5.00 -10.54 -1.03
N GLY A 6 4.06 -9.84 -0.40
CA GLY A 6 4.19 -8.41 -0.12
C GLY A 6 5.34 -8.11 0.84
N LEU A 7 5.50 -8.92 1.89
CA LEU A 7 6.63 -8.81 2.82
C LEU A 7 7.97 -9.07 2.12
N LEU A 8 8.05 -10.09 1.25
CA LEU A 8 9.23 -10.34 0.43
C LEU A 8 9.52 -9.17 -0.51
N GLY A 9 8.49 -8.61 -1.15
CA GLY A 9 8.61 -7.42 -2.01
C GLY A 9 9.10 -6.18 -1.25
N TYR A 10 8.65 -6.01 0.01
CA TYR A 10 9.10 -4.93 0.88
C TYR A 10 10.59 -5.06 1.19
N ILE A 11 11.04 -6.25 1.58
CA ILE A 11 12.47 -6.52 1.85
C ILE A 11 13.32 -6.34 0.58
N ALA A 12 12.80 -6.75 -0.57
CA ALA A 12 13.48 -6.63 -1.86
C ALA A 12 13.48 -5.21 -2.46
N SER A 13 12.60 -4.30 -2.00
CA SER A 13 12.43 -2.96 -2.59
C SER A 13 13.64 -2.03 -2.47
N GLY A 14 14.56 -2.28 -1.53
CA GLY A 14 15.79 -1.52 -1.40
C GLY A 14 15.56 0.00 -1.20
N ARG A 15 16.09 0.84 -2.11
CA ARG A 15 15.95 2.32 -2.08
C ARG A 15 14.81 2.87 -2.94
N ASN A 16 14.05 2.01 -3.62
CA ASN A 16 13.01 2.45 -4.55
C ASN A 16 11.71 2.70 -3.80
N ALA A 17 11.41 3.97 -3.52
CA ALA A 17 10.22 4.37 -2.76
C ALA A 17 8.90 3.94 -3.45
N MET A 18 8.85 3.91 -4.79
CA MET A 18 7.69 3.39 -5.52
C MET A 18 7.47 1.89 -5.29
N SER A 19 8.54 1.08 -5.33
CA SER A 19 8.45 -0.36 -5.07
C SER A 19 8.03 -0.65 -3.63
N LEU A 20 8.45 0.20 -2.69
CA LEU A 20 8.05 0.14 -1.29
C LEU A 20 6.53 0.34 -1.11
N LEU A 21 5.99 1.41 -1.70
CA LEU A 21 4.55 1.70 -1.67
C LEU A 21 3.74 0.57 -2.30
N PHE A 22 4.19 0.04 -3.44
CA PHE A 22 3.53 -1.09 -4.07
C PHE A 22 3.52 -2.35 -3.20
N SER A 23 4.61 -2.62 -2.47
CA SER A 23 4.69 -3.76 -1.56
C SER A 23 3.75 -3.61 -0.35
N LEU A 24 3.56 -2.38 0.14
CA LEU A 24 2.58 -2.07 1.19
C LEU A 24 1.15 -2.35 0.73
N GLU A 25 0.79 -1.93 -0.49
CA GLU A 25 -0.53 -2.22 -1.08
C GLU A 25 -0.79 -3.74 -1.18
N VAL A 26 0.20 -4.53 -1.61
CA VAL A 26 0.06 -5.99 -1.69
C VAL A 26 -0.13 -6.61 -0.29
N MET A 27 0.53 -6.08 0.74
CA MET A 27 0.32 -6.54 2.13
C MET A 27 -1.09 -6.19 2.62
N LEU A 28 -1.56 -4.95 2.42
CA LEU A 28 -2.91 -4.51 2.81
C LEU A 28 -4.01 -5.26 2.05
N ALA A 29 -3.82 -5.53 0.77
CA ALA A 29 -4.72 -6.37 -0.02
C ALA A 29 -4.78 -7.80 0.54
N GLY A 30 -3.64 -8.36 0.96
CA GLY A 30 -3.58 -9.65 1.63
C GLY A 30 -4.37 -9.70 2.94
N VAL A 31 -4.27 -8.65 3.77
CA VAL A 31 -5.05 -8.51 5.01
C VAL A 31 -6.54 -8.38 4.71
N THR A 32 -6.91 -7.57 3.72
CA THR A 32 -8.31 -7.34 3.33
C THR A 32 -8.98 -8.64 2.89
N LEU A 33 -8.30 -9.44 2.06
CA LEU A 33 -8.79 -10.75 1.64
C LEU A 33 -8.88 -11.74 2.80
N GLY A 34 -7.93 -11.70 3.75
CA GLY A 34 -8.00 -12.53 4.96
C GLY A 34 -9.20 -12.22 5.85
N PHE A 35 -9.59 -10.94 5.96
CA PHE A 35 -10.82 -10.55 6.65
C PHE A 35 -12.08 -11.05 5.94
N ILE A 36 -12.12 -10.98 4.61
CA ILE A 36 -13.26 -11.50 3.82
C ILE A 36 -13.37 -13.01 3.99
N ASP A 37 -12.25 -13.74 3.90
CA ASP A 37 -12.21 -15.20 4.06
C ASP A 37 -12.73 -15.63 5.43
N THR A 38 -12.22 -15.01 6.50
CA THR A 38 -12.65 -15.28 7.88
C THR A 38 -14.12 -14.90 8.11
N SER A 39 -14.58 -13.83 7.47
CA SER A 39 -15.97 -13.37 7.53
C SER A 39 -16.94 -14.36 6.89
N LEU A 40 -16.54 -14.97 5.77
CA LEU A 40 -17.33 -16.01 5.09
C LEU A 40 -17.35 -17.31 5.89
N ASP A 41 -16.23 -17.70 6.50
CA ASP A 41 -16.15 -18.91 7.33
C ASP A 41 -16.98 -18.81 8.62
N LEU A 42 -17.08 -17.62 9.19
CA LEU A 42 -17.84 -17.36 10.43
C LEU A 42 -19.26 -16.84 10.19
N ASP A 43 -19.66 -16.65 8.93
CA ASP A 43 -20.92 -16.02 8.51
C ASP A 43 -21.19 -14.67 9.22
N ASP A 44 -20.12 -13.89 9.45
CA ASP A 44 -20.18 -12.63 10.19
C ASP A 44 -20.00 -11.43 9.27
N ALA A 45 -21.06 -10.65 9.06
CA ALA A 45 -21.05 -9.44 8.23
C ALA A 45 -20.08 -8.35 8.72
N MET A 46 -19.68 -8.35 10.00
CA MET A 46 -18.73 -7.36 10.52
C MET A 46 -17.34 -7.50 9.88
N GLY A 47 -16.94 -8.71 9.48
CA GLY A 47 -15.68 -8.94 8.79
C GLY A 47 -15.64 -8.31 7.39
N ILE A 48 -16.72 -8.41 6.62
CA ILE A 48 -16.87 -7.73 5.32
C ILE A 48 -16.85 -6.21 5.48
N ILE A 49 -17.55 -5.65 6.48
CA ILE A 49 -17.56 -4.21 6.74
C ILE A 49 -16.14 -3.73 7.08
N THR A 50 -15.43 -4.47 7.94
CA THR A 50 -14.04 -4.16 8.30
C THR A 50 -13.12 -4.22 7.09
N ALA A 51 -13.28 -5.20 6.20
CA ALA A 51 -12.51 -5.32 4.97
C ALA A 51 -12.71 -4.09 4.05
N LEU A 52 -13.94 -3.57 3.94
CA LEU A 52 -14.20 -2.34 3.17
C LEU A 52 -13.51 -1.11 3.78
N PHE A 53 -13.46 -1.00 5.11
CA PHE A 53 -12.71 0.06 5.78
C PHE A 53 -11.21 -0.03 5.51
N VAL A 54 -10.63 -1.22 5.56
CA VAL A 54 -9.20 -1.43 5.25
C VAL A 54 -8.91 -1.08 3.80
N LEU A 55 -9.79 -1.44 2.86
CA LEU A 55 -9.64 -1.09 1.45
C LEU A 55 -9.67 0.44 1.21
N LEU A 56 -10.59 1.15 1.88
CA LEU A 56 -10.66 2.61 1.82
C LEU A 56 -9.42 3.26 2.42
N LEU A 57 -8.94 2.74 3.55
CA LEU A 57 -7.72 3.23 4.20
C LEU A 57 -6.49 3.03 3.30
N ALA A 58 -6.37 1.87 2.66
CA ALA A 58 -5.28 1.59 1.71
C ALA A 58 -5.26 2.61 0.56
N GLY A 59 -6.43 2.88 -0.05
CA GLY A 59 -6.54 3.90 -1.08
C GLY A 59 -6.13 5.31 -0.62
N ALA A 60 -6.49 5.68 0.62
CA ALA A 60 -6.09 6.95 1.20
C ALA A 60 -4.57 7.02 1.47
N GLU A 61 -3.96 5.94 1.97
CA GLU A 61 -2.51 5.84 2.15
C GLU A 61 -1.78 6.00 0.81
N SER A 62 -2.24 5.32 -0.24
CA SER A 62 -1.65 5.41 -1.59
C SER A 62 -1.60 6.85 -2.10
N ALA A 63 -2.72 7.59 -1.96
CA ALA A 63 -2.80 8.98 -2.38
C ALA A 63 -1.78 9.86 -1.62
N ILE A 64 -1.64 9.65 -0.31
CA ILE A 64 -0.67 10.37 0.52
C ILE A 64 0.77 9.98 0.16
N GLY A 65 1.03 8.69 -0.03
CA GLY A 65 2.34 8.15 -0.40
C GLY A 65 2.84 8.71 -1.72
N LEU A 66 2.00 8.74 -2.76
CA LEU A 66 2.34 9.35 -4.04
C LEU A 66 2.52 10.86 -3.92
N ALA A 67 1.68 11.58 -3.16
CA ALA A 67 1.83 13.02 -2.98
C ALA A 67 3.17 13.38 -2.33
N LEU A 68 3.59 12.63 -1.31
CA LEU A 68 4.91 12.76 -0.68
C LEU A 68 6.04 12.46 -1.66
N LEU A 69 5.89 11.41 -2.46
CA LEU A 69 6.89 11.02 -3.46
C LEU A 69 7.07 12.13 -4.51
N VAL A 70 5.99 12.66 -5.07
CA VAL A 70 6.02 13.77 -6.05
C VAL A 70 6.67 15.02 -5.46
N SER A 71 6.30 15.39 -4.23
CA SER A 71 6.93 16.52 -3.52
C SER A 71 8.44 16.32 -3.34
N HIS A 72 8.86 15.10 -2.97
CA HIS A 72 10.27 14.77 -2.81
C HIS A 72 11.06 14.86 -4.11
N TYR A 73 10.50 14.41 -5.23
CA TYR A 73 11.15 14.50 -6.54
C TYR A 73 11.24 15.95 -7.03
N ASN A 74 10.21 16.77 -6.80
CA ASN A 74 10.23 18.20 -7.14
C ASN A 74 11.31 18.99 -6.38
N LEU A 75 11.65 18.59 -5.15
CA LEU A 75 12.68 19.24 -4.34
C LEU A 75 14.12 18.85 -4.74
N ARG A 76 14.30 17.67 -5.36
CA ARG A 76 15.62 17.18 -5.82
C ARG A 76 15.91 17.51 -7.28
N GLY A 77 14.89 17.70 -8.11
CA GLY A 77 14.99 18.19 -9.48
C GLY A 77 15.19 19.70 -9.54
N GLY A 78 16.09 20.25 -8.70
CA GLY A 78 16.54 21.62 -8.83
C GLY A 78 16.97 21.84 -10.27
N VAL A 79 16.17 22.61 -11.00
CA VAL A 79 16.47 23.06 -12.35
C VAL A 79 17.74 23.88 -12.22
N ASN A 80 18.89 23.24 -12.40
CA ASN A 80 20.15 23.91 -12.63
C ASN A 80 20.05 24.49 -14.05
N LEU A 81 19.29 25.59 -14.18
CA LEU A 81 19.42 26.49 -15.29
C LEU A 81 20.80 27.13 -15.12
N GLU A 82 21.79 26.48 -15.71
CA GLU A 82 23.08 27.09 -16.02
C GLU A 82 22.77 28.22 -17.02
N LEU A 83 22.65 29.45 -16.49
CA LEU A 83 22.75 30.69 -17.25
C LEU A 83 24.22 31.05 -17.44
#